data_AF-A0A323TQK5-F1
#
_entry.id   AF-A0A323TQK5-F1
#
_cell.length_a   1.000
_cell.length_b   1.000
_cell.length_c   1.000
_cell.angle_alpha   90.00
_cell.angle_beta   90.00
_cell.angle_gamma   90.00
#
_symmetry.space_group_name_H-M   'P 1'
#
loop_
_entity.id
_entity.type
_entity.pdbx_description
1 polymer ?
#
loop_
_entity_poly.entity_id
_entity_poly.type
_entity_poly.pdbx_seq_one_letter_code
_entity_poly.pdbx_strand_id
1 'polypeptide(L)'
;MHRMNQYKCSVIREELFLLTGDYKLALILNQMIYWSQRVRDVDAYIEEEKMRDQNSRLELTEGWFYKKAADLSKETFTLWSETLIRRCLIKLVEAGWLNERSNPKIKWDKTKQYRVSLVNIQRDLNKLGLQLQGYKVEVPTFSETTTEEKSTVEDKRQEANGDQDIHLKNVDATKPKQEKSDDEMGDTTLAEKIPYAEIIDYLNEQTGKKFKDSVRETNRMIRTRWLEKHRLEDFKKVIDQKTTQWLDVPEMNKYLRPETLFGTKFEAYLNEPEPTNRKSEFDAFLEGLDES
;
A
#
# COMPACT_ATOMS: atom_id res chain seq x y z
N MET A 1 36.48 -11.96 4.06
CA MET A 1 35.16 -11.29 4.17
C MET A 1 34.44 -11.85 5.40
N HIS A 2 34.38 -11.08 6.48
CA HIS A 2 33.57 -11.44 7.65
C HIS A 2 32.09 -11.39 7.24
N ARG A 3 31.40 -12.54 7.26
CA ARG A 3 29.94 -12.57 7.25
C ARG A 3 29.50 -11.90 8.54
N MET A 4 29.00 -10.67 8.47
CA MET A 4 28.19 -10.10 9.54
C MET A 4 27.14 -11.16 9.89
N ASN A 5 27.11 -11.58 11.15
CA ASN A 5 26.02 -12.40 11.68
C ASN A 5 24.76 -11.56 11.56
N GLN A 6 24.02 -11.72 10.44
CA GLN A 6 22.68 -11.19 10.35
C GLN A 6 21.86 -11.92 11.40
N TYR A 7 21.48 -11.21 12.45
CA TYR A 7 20.48 -11.69 13.39
C TYR A 7 19.26 -12.10 12.58
N LYS A 8 18.79 -13.32 12.78
CA LYS A 8 17.58 -13.77 12.11
C LYS A 8 16.42 -13.03 12.79
N CYS A 9 15.73 -12.18 12.03
CA CYS A 9 14.61 -11.39 12.49
C CYS A 9 13.35 -11.72 11.68
N SER A 10 12.22 -11.69 12.36
CA SER A 10 10.90 -11.86 11.75
C SER A 10 10.37 -10.49 11.38
N VAL A 11 10.41 -10.18 10.09
CA VAL A 11 10.00 -8.87 9.57
C VAL A 11 8.61 -8.99 8.97
N ILE A 12 7.69 -8.15 9.46
CA ILE A 12 6.41 -7.90 8.82
C ILE A 12 6.59 -6.62 8.00
N ARG A 13 6.33 -6.73 6.70
CA ARG A 13 6.43 -5.60 5.77
C ARG A 13 5.05 -4.98 5.60
N GLU A 14 4.97 -3.66 5.62
CA GLU A 14 3.69 -2.93 5.57
C GLU A 14 2.90 -3.28 4.31
N GLU A 15 3.55 -3.30 3.14
CA GLU A 15 2.89 -3.59 1.87
C GLU A 15 2.34 -5.01 1.82
N LEU A 16 3.06 -5.97 2.41
CA LEU A 16 2.58 -7.35 2.48
C LEU A 16 1.47 -7.51 3.51
N PHE A 17 1.50 -6.74 4.60
CA PHE A 17 0.42 -6.70 5.59
C PHE A 17 -0.87 -6.14 4.99
N LEU A 18 -0.77 -5.02 4.26
CA LEU A 18 -1.91 -4.41 3.56
C LEU A 18 -2.44 -5.33 2.47
N LEU A 19 -1.56 -6.03 1.75
CA LEU A 19 -1.94 -7.01 0.74
C LEU A 19 -2.71 -8.19 1.34
N THR A 20 -2.22 -8.77 2.44
CA THR A 20 -2.83 -9.99 3.01
C THR A 20 -3.97 -9.73 3.97
N GLY A 21 -4.05 -8.53 4.58
CA GLY A 21 -4.98 -8.19 5.66
C GLY A 21 -4.75 -8.99 6.96
N ASP A 22 -3.71 -9.82 7.02
CA ASP A 22 -3.39 -10.69 8.16
C ASP A 22 -1.87 -10.77 8.30
N TYR A 23 -1.36 -10.31 9.45
CA TYR A 23 0.08 -10.30 9.73
C TYR A 23 0.71 -11.70 9.70
N LYS A 24 -0.06 -12.77 9.98
CA LYS A 24 0.44 -14.14 9.90
C LYS A 24 0.71 -14.53 8.46
N LEU A 25 -0.21 -14.19 7.56
CA LEU A 25 -0.05 -14.40 6.12
C LEU A 25 1.10 -13.55 5.59
N ALA A 26 1.17 -12.28 5.97
CA ALA A 26 2.22 -11.37 5.55
C ALA A 26 3.62 -11.86 5.96
N LEU A 27 3.76 -12.34 7.20
CA LEU A 27 5.02 -12.87 7.70
C LEU A 27 5.46 -14.13 6.95
N ILE A 28 4.54 -15.07 6.71
CA ILE A 28 4.84 -16.28 5.94
C ILE A 28 5.15 -15.92 4.49
N LEU A 29 4.38 -15.03 3.87
CA LEU A 29 4.61 -14.57 2.50
C LEU A 29 5.99 -13.91 2.38
N ASN A 30 6.36 -13.03 3.31
CA ASN A 30 7.69 -12.43 3.35
C ASN A 30 8.79 -13.49 3.44
N GLN A 31 8.61 -14.51 4.27
CA GLN A 31 9.56 -15.60 4.39
C GLN A 31 9.66 -16.44 3.09
N MET A 32 8.56 -16.66 2.38
CA MET A 32 8.58 -17.37 1.09
C MET A 32 9.27 -16.54 0.01
N ILE A 33 9.01 -15.23 -0.03
CA ILE A 33 9.67 -14.24 -0.89
C ILE A 33 11.18 -14.19 -0.64
N TYR A 34 11.63 -14.39 0.61
CA TYR A 34 13.06 -14.52 0.94
C TYR A 34 13.69 -15.77 0.32
N TRP A 35 12.99 -16.89 0.33
CA TRP A 35 13.46 -18.17 -0.22
C TRP A 35 13.49 -18.17 -1.74
N SER A 36 12.51 -17.53 -2.40
CA SER A 36 12.51 -17.43 -3.87
C SER A 36 13.73 -16.68 -4.42
N GLN A 37 14.30 -15.72 -3.67
CA GLN A 37 15.55 -15.04 -4.06
C GLN A 37 16.81 -15.92 -3.97
N ARG A 38 16.70 -17.09 -3.34
CA ARG A 38 17.82 -17.95 -2.97
C ARG A 38 17.75 -19.32 -3.63
N VAL A 39 16.80 -19.53 -4.53
CA VAL A 39 16.78 -20.71 -5.39
C VAL A 39 17.92 -20.59 -6.39
N ARG A 40 18.47 -21.73 -6.83
CA ARG A 40 19.67 -21.77 -7.69
C ARG A 40 19.42 -21.16 -9.08
N ASP A 41 18.20 -21.23 -9.54
CA ASP A 41 17.66 -20.83 -10.84
C ASP A 41 16.99 -19.45 -10.77
N VAL A 42 17.37 -18.60 -9.82
CA VAL A 42 16.66 -17.32 -9.56
C VAL A 42 16.58 -16.43 -10.81
N ASP A 43 17.64 -16.37 -11.62
CA ASP A 43 17.67 -15.53 -12.83
C ASP A 43 16.67 -16.05 -13.88
N ALA A 44 16.65 -17.38 -14.10
CA ALA A 44 15.72 -18.03 -15.01
C ALA A 44 14.27 -17.93 -14.51
N TYR A 45 14.05 -18.04 -13.20
CA TYR A 45 12.76 -17.81 -12.56
C TYR A 45 12.26 -16.37 -12.77
N ILE A 46 13.13 -15.37 -12.60
CA ILE A 46 12.78 -13.96 -12.82
C ILE A 46 12.43 -13.71 -14.28
N GLU A 47 13.21 -14.28 -15.21
CA GLU A 47 12.94 -14.17 -16.64
C GLU A 47 11.63 -14.86 -17.03
N GLU A 48 11.36 -16.06 -16.50
CA GLU A 48 10.09 -16.77 -16.67
C GLU A 48 8.90 -15.93 -16.17
N GLU A 49 9.02 -15.31 -15.00
CA GLU A 49 8.00 -14.40 -14.46
C GLU A 49 7.79 -13.18 -15.36
N LYS A 50 8.87 -12.55 -15.87
CA LYS A 50 8.77 -11.39 -16.77
C LYS A 50 8.09 -11.73 -18.10
N MET A 51 8.34 -12.92 -18.65
CA MET A 51 7.77 -13.35 -19.93
C MET A 51 6.31 -13.81 -19.82
N ARG A 52 5.78 -14.01 -18.61
CA ARG A 52 4.44 -14.59 -18.37
C ARG A 52 3.25 -13.67 -18.63
N ASP A 53 3.44 -12.55 -19.31
CA ASP A 53 2.37 -11.58 -19.59
C ASP A 53 1.47 -11.96 -20.79
N GLN A 54 1.86 -12.94 -21.62
CA GLN A 54 1.18 -13.18 -22.91
C GLN A 54 0.66 -14.61 -23.15
N ASN A 55 0.96 -15.60 -22.28
CA ASN A 55 0.45 -16.96 -22.49
C ASN A 55 0.39 -17.79 -21.19
N SER A 56 -0.80 -17.87 -20.58
CA SER A 56 -1.07 -18.58 -19.32
C SER A 56 -0.97 -20.12 -19.40
N ARG A 57 -0.62 -20.68 -20.57
CA ARG A 57 -0.52 -22.12 -20.82
C ARG A 57 0.87 -22.73 -20.59
N LEU A 58 1.88 -21.91 -20.31
CA LEU A 58 3.23 -22.42 -20.06
C LEU A 58 3.33 -23.06 -18.67
N GLU A 59 3.86 -24.28 -18.61
CA GLU A 59 4.14 -24.97 -17.34
C GLU A 59 5.19 -24.19 -16.53
N LEU A 60 5.04 -24.22 -15.19
CA LEU A 60 5.96 -23.56 -14.26
C LEU A 60 7.21 -24.43 -14.05
N THR A 61 8.34 -24.08 -14.64
CA THR A 61 9.55 -24.92 -14.57
C THR A 61 10.52 -24.46 -13.47
N GLU A 62 10.74 -23.16 -13.33
CA GLU A 62 11.79 -22.59 -12.47
C GLU A 62 11.24 -22.00 -11.16
N GLY A 63 12.13 -21.73 -10.20
CA GLY A 63 11.83 -20.99 -8.97
C GLY A 63 11.14 -21.83 -7.87
N TRP A 64 11.12 -23.15 -8.04
CA TRP A 64 10.53 -24.07 -7.07
C TRP A 64 11.52 -24.43 -5.96
N PHE A 65 11.08 -24.32 -4.71
CA PHE A 65 11.87 -24.73 -3.55
C PHE A 65 11.06 -25.53 -2.55
N TYR A 66 11.74 -26.42 -1.82
CA TYR A 66 11.13 -27.21 -0.76
C TYR A 66 10.98 -26.41 0.52
N LYS A 67 9.84 -26.56 1.19
CA LYS A 67 9.67 -25.97 2.52
C LYS A 67 8.73 -26.76 3.41
N LYS A 68 9.18 -27.11 4.61
CA LYS A 68 8.32 -27.72 5.63
C LYS A 68 7.71 -26.65 6.52
N ALA A 69 6.49 -26.91 6.99
CA ALA A 69 5.79 -26.06 7.95
C ALA A 69 6.59 -25.90 9.26
N ALA A 70 7.24 -26.97 9.73
CA ALA A 70 8.11 -26.93 10.90
C ALA A 70 9.31 -25.99 10.72
N ASP A 71 9.92 -25.97 9.53
CA ASP A 71 11.07 -25.11 9.22
C ASP A 71 10.65 -23.65 9.17
N LEU A 72 9.50 -23.34 8.56
CA LEU A 72 8.93 -21.99 8.55
C LEU A 72 8.61 -21.50 9.97
N SER A 73 8.05 -22.35 10.83
CA SER A 73 7.80 -21.99 12.24
C SER A 73 9.09 -21.59 12.97
N LYS A 74 10.18 -22.35 12.77
CA LYS A 74 11.50 -22.04 13.35
C LYS A 74 12.12 -20.78 12.76
N GLU A 75 12.03 -20.58 11.45
CA GLU A 75 12.66 -19.44 10.76
C GLU A 75 11.98 -18.12 11.03
N THR A 76 10.66 -18.16 11.18
CA THR A 76 9.86 -16.98 11.53
C THR A 76 9.81 -16.73 13.03
N PHE A 77 10.50 -17.51 13.87
CA PHE A 77 10.50 -17.40 15.34
C PHE A 77 9.09 -17.29 15.95
N THR A 78 8.07 -17.81 15.26
CA THR A 78 6.68 -17.62 15.65
C THR A 78 6.23 -18.63 16.70
N LEU A 79 6.92 -19.78 16.79
CA LEU A 79 6.51 -20.94 17.58
C LEU A 79 5.10 -21.42 17.22
N TRP A 80 4.60 -21.07 16.03
CA TRP A 80 3.28 -21.49 15.58
C TRP A 80 3.25 -22.98 15.27
N SER A 81 2.10 -23.60 15.52
CA SER A 81 1.88 -24.99 15.17
C SER A 81 2.01 -25.19 13.66
N GLU A 82 2.51 -26.35 13.26
CA GLU A 82 2.62 -26.67 11.83
C GLU A 82 1.26 -26.61 11.12
N THR A 83 0.17 -26.88 11.83
CA THR A 83 -1.20 -26.77 11.32
C THR A 83 -1.57 -25.33 10.97
N LEU A 84 -1.19 -24.35 11.79
CA LEU A 84 -1.42 -22.94 11.49
C LEU A 84 -0.60 -22.50 10.28
N ILE A 85 0.67 -22.91 10.20
CA ILE A 85 1.54 -22.62 9.05
C ILE A 85 0.97 -23.21 7.77
N ARG A 86 0.52 -24.48 7.79
CA ARG A 86 -0.14 -25.12 6.64
C ARG A 86 -1.40 -24.35 6.22
N ARG A 87 -2.21 -23.90 7.17
CA ARG A 87 -3.40 -23.07 6.88
C ARG A 87 -3.02 -21.75 6.22
N CYS A 88 -1.93 -21.11 6.66
CA CYS A 88 -1.42 -19.89 6.03
C CYS A 88 -0.97 -20.15 4.59
N LEU A 89 -0.21 -21.22 4.36
CA LEU A 89 0.26 -21.60 3.01
C LEU A 89 -0.90 -21.86 2.06
N ILE A 90 -1.95 -22.57 2.51
CA ILE A 90 -3.16 -22.81 1.71
C ILE A 90 -3.80 -21.49 1.28
N LYS A 91 -4.01 -20.55 2.23
CA LYS A 91 -4.58 -19.23 1.93
C LYS A 91 -3.74 -18.44 0.93
N LEU A 92 -2.42 -18.49 1.04
CA LEU A 92 -1.51 -17.82 0.10
C LEU A 92 -1.54 -18.44 -1.30
N VAL A 93 -1.79 -19.76 -1.39
CA VAL A 93 -1.99 -20.46 -2.68
C VAL A 93 -3.34 -20.10 -3.28
N GLU A 94 -4.42 -20.10 -2.49
CA GLU A 94 -5.75 -19.69 -2.93
C GLU A 94 -5.79 -18.25 -3.43
N ALA A 95 -5.01 -17.35 -2.80
CA ALA A 95 -4.84 -15.97 -3.25
C ALA A 95 -3.99 -15.81 -4.53
N GLY A 96 -3.38 -16.89 -5.03
CA GLY A 96 -2.55 -16.86 -6.25
C GLY A 96 -1.14 -16.28 -6.07
N TRP A 97 -0.72 -15.98 -4.83
CA TRP A 97 0.62 -15.47 -4.52
C TRP A 97 1.67 -16.58 -4.36
N LEU A 98 1.22 -17.82 -4.11
CA LEU A 98 2.05 -19.02 -4.12
C LEU A 98 1.46 -20.06 -5.07
N ASN A 99 2.34 -20.85 -5.68
CA ASN A 99 2.01 -22.12 -6.30
C ASN A 99 2.55 -23.25 -5.44
N GLU A 100 1.85 -24.38 -5.42
CA GLU A 100 2.23 -25.57 -4.67
C GLU A 100 2.26 -26.79 -5.58
N ARG A 101 3.24 -27.68 -5.38
CA ARG A 101 3.26 -29.01 -6.00
C ARG A 101 3.86 -30.06 -5.08
N SER A 102 3.50 -31.32 -5.33
CA SER A 102 4.20 -32.47 -4.74
C SER A 102 5.56 -32.68 -5.42
N ASN A 103 6.47 -33.40 -4.76
CA ASN A 103 7.78 -33.71 -5.34
C ASN A 103 7.61 -34.46 -6.68
N PRO A 104 7.99 -33.87 -7.83
CA PRO A 104 7.79 -34.50 -9.13
C PRO A 104 8.76 -35.67 -9.37
N LYS A 105 9.89 -35.71 -8.64
CA LYS A 105 10.93 -36.73 -8.79
C LYS A 105 10.67 -37.95 -7.91
N ILE A 106 10.09 -37.75 -6.72
CA ILE A 106 9.94 -38.81 -5.71
C ILE A 106 8.49 -38.85 -5.21
N LYS A 107 7.69 -39.81 -5.70
CA LYS A 107 6.25 -39.92 -5.39
C LYS A 107 5.91 -40.17 -3.91
N TRP A 108 6.81 -40.80 -3.16
CA TRP A 108 6.59 -41.11 -1.73
C TRP A 108 7.05 -39.97 -0.80
N ASP A 109 7.82 -39.02 -1.33
CA ASP A 109 8.20 -37.82 -0.58
C ASP A 109 7.03 -36.84 -0.56
N LYS A 110 6.37 -36.77 0.60
CA LYS A 110 5.23 -35.88 0.84
C LYS A 110 5.66 -34.42 1.08
N THR A 111 6.95 -34.10 0.98
CA THR A 111 7.44 -32.73 1.12
C THR A 111 6.95 -31.89 -0.07
N LYS A 112 6.21 -30.83 0.25
CA LYS A 112 5.67 -29.90 -0.75
C LYS A 112 6.76 -28.95 -1.24
N GLN A 113 6.72 -28.66 -2.52
CA GLN A 113 7.45 -27.56 -3.12
C GLN A 113 6.52 -26.38 -3.30
N TYR A 114 7.08 -25.19 -3.16
CA TYR A 114 6.39 -23.94 -3.39
C TYR A 114 7.16 -23.10 -4.38
N ARG A 115 6.43 -22.25 -5.10
CA ARG A 115 6.97 -21.21 -5.96
C ARG A 115 6.20 -19.92 -5.69
N VAL A 116 6.92 -18.81 -5.59
CA VAL A 116 6.31 -17.50 -5.39
C VAL A 116 5.84 -16.96 -6.75
N SER A 117 4.71 -16.26 -6.79
CA SER A 117 4.23 -15.56 -7.98
C SER A 117 4.50 -14.06 -7.81
N LEU A 118 5.71 -13.61 -8.14
CA LEU A 118 6.09 -12.21 -7.95
C LEU A 118 5.25 -11.27 -8.81
N VAL A 119 4.89 -11.68 -10.02
CA VAL A 119 4.02 -10.89 -10.91
C VAL A 119 2.65 -10.68 -10.29
N ASN A 120 2.05 -11.74 -9.72
CA ASN A 120 0.73 -11.62 -9.10
C ASN A 120 0.77 -10.74 -7.85
N ILE A 121 1.78 -10.93 -7.00
CA ILE A 121 2.00 -10.10 -5.81
C ILE A 121 2.15 -8.63 -6.22
N GLN A 122 2.99 -8.34 -7.21
CA GLN A 122 3.17 -6.97 -7.69
C GLN A 122 1.89 -6.39 -8.30
N ARG A 123 1.17 -7.19 -9.10
CA ARG A 123 -0.10 -6.77 -9.70
C ARG A 123 -1.11 -6.38 -8.63
N ASP A 124 -1.25 -7.18 -7.58
CA ASP A 124 -2.21 -6.90 -6.51
C ASP A 124 -1.73 -5.77 -5.60
N LEU A 125 -0.43 -5.61 -5.36
CA LEU A 125 0.13 -4.44 -4.69
C LEU A 125 -0.13 -3.16 -5.49
N ASN A 126 0.03 -3.18 -6.81
CA ASN A 126 -0.24 -2.03 -7.67
C ASN A 126 -1.71 -1.59 -7.58
N LYS A 127 -2.66 -2.52 -7.48
CA LYS A 127 -4.08 -2.20 -7.26
C LYS A 127 -4.32 -1.45 -5.94
N LEU A 128 -3.45 -1.65 -4.95
CA LEU A 128 -3.45 -0.95 -3.67
C LEU A 128 -2.63 0.34 -3.70
N GLY A 129 -2.02 0.70 -4.84
CA GLY A 129 -1.10 1.84 -4.94
C GLY A 129 0.25 1.61 -4.25
N LEU A 130 0.63 0.35 -4.05
CA LEU A 130 1.85 -0.07 -3.37
C LEU A 130 2.80 -0.78 -4.35
N GLN A 131 4.08 -0.83 -4.00
CA GLN A 131 5.09 -1.58 -4.76
C GLN A 131 5.89 -2.48 -3.82
N LEU A 132 6.30 -3.66 -4.31
CA LEU A 132 7.18 -4.54 -3.55
C LEU A 132 8.57 -3.90 -3.44
N GLN A 133 8.93 -3.41 -2.24
CA GLN A 133 10.21 -2.72 -2.04
C GLN A 133 11.35 -3.73 -1.82
N GLY A 134 12.61 -3.29 -1.90
CA GLY A 134 13.77 -4.09 -1.45
C GLY A 134 14.03 -5.39 -2.23
N TYR A 135 13.44 -5.55 -3.41
CA TYR A 135 13.64 -6.70 -4.27
C TYR A 135 14.48 -6.30 -5.49
N LYS A 136 15.42 -7.16 -5.90
CA LYS A 136 16.33 -6.90 -7.03
C LYS A 136 15.64 -6.88 -8.40
N VAL A 137 14.36 -7.22 -8.44
CA VAL A 137 13.61 -7.38 -9.69
C VAL A 137 12.81 -6.12 -9.93
N GLU A 138 13.19 -5.37 -10.95
CA GLU A 138 12.29 -4.42 -11.60
C GLU A 138 11.14 -5.23 -12.20
N VAL A 139 10.03 -5.28 -11.47
CA VAL A 139 8.80 -5.89 -11.96
C VAL A 139 8.16 -4.86 -12.90
N PRO A 140 7.76 -5.22 -14.13
CA PRO A 140 7.16 -4.28 -15.06
C PRO A 140 5.99 -3.54 -14.42
N THR A 141 6.13 -2.23 -14.26
CA THR A 141 5.03 -1.36 -13.91
C THR A 141 4.08 -1.35 -15.10
N PHE A 142 2.97 -2.05 -14.99
CA PHE A 142 1.86 -1.90 -15.93
C PHE A 142 1.35 -0.48 -15.79
N SER A 143 1.90 0.43 -16.60
CA SER A 143 1.19 1.65 -16.93
C SER A 143 -0.03 1.20 -17.73
N GLU A 144 -1.22 1.37 -17.16
CA GLU A 144 -2.41 1.51 -17.98
C GLU A 144 -2.19 2.76 -18.84
N THR A 145 -1.59 2.55 -20.01
CA THR A 145 -1.37 3.61 -20.98
C THR A 145 -2.74 3.85 -21.62
N THR A 146 -3.46 4.83 -21.10
CA THR A 146 -4.46 5.56 -21.87
C THR A 146 -3.75 6.10 -23.09
N THR A 147 -3.87 5.40 -24.23
CA THR A 147 -3.31 5.85 -25.50
C THR A 147 -4.44 6.45 -26.32
N GLU A 148 -4.57 7.78 -26.23
CA GLU A 148 -5.16 8.56 -27.30
C GLU A 148 -4.05 8.92 -28.32
N GLU A 149 -4.29 8.43 -29.54
CA GLU A 149 -3.95 8.98 -30.86
C GLU A 149 -2.49 9.15 -31.32
N LYS A 150 -2.17 8.47 -32.44
CA LYS A 150 -1.99 9.19 -33.72
C LYS A 150 -2.18 8.30 -34.95
N SER A 151 -2.89 8.91 -35.89
CA SER A 151 -3.30 8.52 -37.23
C SER A 151 -2.17 8.14 -38.20
N THR A 152 -2.45 7.21 -39.10
CA THR A 152 -2.24 7.44 -40.55
C THR A 152 -3.18 6.54 -41.35
N VAL A 153 -3.75 7.16 -42.39
CA VAL A 153 -4.86 6.73 -43.23
C VAL A 153 -4.34 5.81 -44.34
N GLU A 154 -5.02 4.69 -44.60
CA GLU A 154 -5.29 4.27 -45.98
C GLU A 154 -6.59 3.46 -46.06
N ASP A 155 -7.48 4.02 -46.86
CA ASP A 155 -8.86 3.66 -47.16
C ASP A 155 -8.91 2.67 -48.33
N LYS A 156 -9.66 1.57 -48.20
CA LYS A 156 -10.48 1.00 -49.29
C LYS A 156 -11.70 0.26 -48.72
N ARG A 157 -12.85 0.95 -48.74
CA ARG A 157 -14.19 0.33 -48.76
C ARG A 157 -14.43 -0.40 -50.08
N GLN A 158 -15.10 -1.56 -50.02
CA GLN A 158 -16.22 -1.89 -50.94
C GLN A 158 -17.30 -2.70 -50.19
N GLU A 159 -18.52 -2.19 -50.30
CA GLU A 159 -19.79 -2.73 -49.85
C GLU A 159 -20.32 -3.80 -50.82
N ALA A 160 -21.15 -4.75 -50.34
CA ALA A 160 -22.55 -4.92 -50.79
C ALA A 160 -23.25 -6.15 -50.16
N ASN A 161 -24.33 -5.83 -49.44
CA ASN A 161 -25.67 -6.44 -49.41
C ASN A 161 -25.94 -7.91 -49.01
N GLY A 162 -26.92 -8.03 -48.10
CA GLY A 162 -27.75 -9.22 -47.89
C GLY A 162 -28.61 -9.13 -46.61
N ASP A 163 -29.81 -8.57 -46.74
CA ASP A 163 -30.89 -8.46 -45.73
C ASP A 163 -31.28 -9.80 -45.06
N GLN A 164 -31.66 -9.78 -43.78
CA GLN A 164 -33.07 -9.94 -43.35
C GLN A 164 -33.30 -9.76 -41.83
N ASP A 165 -34.36 -9.01 -41.56
CA ASP A 165 -35.04 -8.62 -40.32
C ASP A 165 -35.52 -9.76 -39.39
N ILE A 166 -35.53 -9.51 -38.07
CA ILE A 166 -36.76 -9.55 -37.26
C ILE A 166 -36.70 -8.63 -36.02
N HIS A 167 -37.67 -7.72 -36.00
CA HIS A 167 -38.09 -6.67 -35.06
C HIS A 167 -38.60 -7.23 -33.69
N LEU A 168 -38.45 -6.57 -32.53
CA LEU A 168 -39.45 -5.61 -31.98
C LEU A 168 -38.97 -4.89 -30.69
N LYS A 169 -38.74 -3.56 -30.83
CA LYS A 169 -39.20 -2.37 -30.07
C LYS A 169 -39.10 -2.24 -28.52
N ASN A 170 -38.30 -1.22 -28.13
CA ASN A 170 -38.58 0.01 -27.33
C ASN A 170 -39.00 -0.14 -25.84
N VAL A 171 -38.60 0.71 -24.89
CA VAL A 171 -38.79 2.17 -24.79
C VAL A 171 -37.78 2.84 -23.82
N ASP A 172 -37.47 4.09 -24.15
CA ASP A 172 -36.77 5.19 -23.47
C ASP A 172 -37.14 5.47 -21.99
N ALA A 173 -36.20 6.08 -21.23
CA ALA A 173 -36.40 7.15 -20.23
C ALA A 173 -35.28 7.26 -19.17
N THR A 174 -34.45 8.30 -19.32
CA THR A 174 -34.16 9.35 -18.32
C THR A 174 -33.77 8.99 -16.85
N LYS A 175 -32.55 9.41 -16.47
CA LYS A 175 -32.00 9.75 -15.12
C LYS A 175 -33.04 10.22 -14.07
N PRO A 176 -32.84 10.07 -12.73
CA PRO A 176 -31.69 10.70 -12.04
C PRO A 176 -31.15 10.10 -10.70
N LYS A 177 -29.94 10.60 -10.37
CA LYS A 177 -29.28 10.85 -9.06
C LYS A 177 -30.17 10.73 -7.80
N GLN A 178 -29.67 10.04 -6.76
CA GLN A 178 -30.14 10.21 -5.39
C GLN A 178 -28.98 10.50 -4.42
N GLU A 179 -29.00 11.72 -3.90
CA GLU A 179 -28.45 12.12 -2.61
C GLU A 179 -29.35 11.53 -1.50
N LYS A 180 -28.77 11.20 -0.35
CA LYS A 180 -29.52 11.05 0.90
C LYS A 180 -28.88 11.85 2.01
N SER A 181 -29.64 12.86 2.42
CA SER A 181 -29.68 13.55 3.70
C SER A 181 -29.95 12.58 4.86
N ASP A 182 -29.45 12.93 6.03
CA ASP A 182 -30.19 12.80 7.29
C ASP A 182 -29.82 14.01 8.17
N ASP A 183 -30.85 14.77 8.55
CA ASP A 183 -30.82 15.96 9.39
C ASP A 183 -30.97 15.63 10.89
N GLU A 184 -30.20 16.38 11.68
CA GLU A 184 -30.43 17.02 12.98
C GLU A 184 -31.29 16.39 14.12
N MET A 185 -30.68 16.37 15.32
CA MET A 185 -31.19 16.95 16.59
C MET A 185 -30.11 16.82 17.71
N GLY A 186 -29.80 17.74 18.62
CA GLY A 186 -30.24 19.11 18.92
C GLY A 186 -29.37 19.72 20.05
N ASP A 187 -29.38 21.07 20.11
CA ASP A 187 -29.22 22.01 21.24
C ASP A 187 -28.35 21.61 22.46
N THR A 188 -27.31 22.33 22.92
CA THR A 188 -27.35 23.61 23.66
C THR A 188 -25.88 24.00 24.00
N THR A 189 -25.31 25.17 23.68
CA THR A 189 -25.17 26.36 24.57
C THR A 189 -24.14 27.35 23.97
N LEU A 190 -24.45 28.66 24.02
CA LEU A 190 -23.62 29.87 23.82
C LEU A 190 -22.28 29.80 23.05
N ALA A 191 -22.39 30.03 21.73
CA ALA A 191 -21.54 30.83 20.83
C ALA A 191 -20.08 31.20 21.23
N GLU A 192 -19.21 30.23 21.45
CA GLU A 192 -17.82 30.39 21.04
C GLU A 192 -17.78 30.23 19.51
N LYS A 193 -17.74 31.35 18.78
CA LYS A 193 -17.60 31.32 17.31
C LYS A 193 -16.27 30.66 16.99
N ILE A 194 -16.33 29.49 16.37
CA ILE A 194 -15.13 28.70 16.04
C ILE A 194 -14.26 29.51 15.07
N PRO A 195 -12.98 29.77 15.38
CA PRO A 195 -12.09 30.61 14.58
C PRO A 195 -11.49 29.81 13.41
N TYR A 196 -12.33 29.40 12.46
CA TYR A 196 -11.89 28.59 11.30
C TYR A 196 -10.79 29.29 10.49
N ALA A 197 -10.97 30.58 10.19
CA ALA A 197 -10.01 31.37 9.42
C ALA A 197 -8.65 31.42 10.11
N GLU A 198 -8.62 31.72 11.41
CA GLU A 198 -7.36 31.85 12.16
C GLU A 198 -6.55 30.54 12.18
N ILE A 199 -7.22 29.40 12.32
CA ILE A 199 -6.56 28.08 12.31
C ILE A 199 -5.93 27.78 10.93
N ILE A 200 -6.66 28.11 9.85
CA ILE A 200 -6.23 27.81 8.49
C ILE A 200 -5.16 28.80 8.00
N ASP A 201 -5.29 30.08 8.35
CA ASP A 201 -4.29 31.09 8.06
C ASP A 201 -2.97 30.76 8.75
N TYR A 202 -3.01 30.30 10.00
CA TYR A 202 -1.82 29.86 10.70
C TYR A 202 -1.14 28.65 10.03
N LEU A 203 -1.92 27.65 9.62
CA LEU A 203 -1.38 26.51 8.86
C LEU A 203 -0.73 26.96 7.54
N ASN A 204 -1.35 27.91 6.83
CA ASN A 204 -0.83 28.45 5.59
C ASN A 204 0.48 29.21 5.80
N GLU A 205 0.57 30.01 6.87
CA GLU A 205 1.78 30.74 7.27
C GLU A 205 2.94 29.79 7.58
N GLN A 206 2.71 28.76 8.39
CA GLN A 206 3.76 27.81 8.79
C GLN A 206 4.24 26.91 7.64
N THR A 207 3.39 26.63 6.65
CA THR A 207 3.70 25.67 5.58
C THR A 207 3.98 26.31 4.21
N GLY A 208 3.75 27.62 4.08
CA GLY A 208 3.78 28.32 2.79
C GLY A 208 2.65 27.90 1.82
N LYS A 209 1.63 27.19 2.31
CA LYS A 209 0.50 26.70 1.50
C LYS A 209 -0.67 27.71 1.48
N LYS A 210 -1.72 27.39 0.73
CA LYS A 210 -2.86 28.30 0.46
C LYS A 210 -4.21 27.58 0.55
N PHE A 211 -4.47 26.92 1.68
CA PHE A 211 -5.76 26.32 1.99
C PHE A 211 -6.82 27.39 2.25
N LYS A 212 -8.09 27.07 1.99
CA LYS A 212 -9.23 27.98 2.22
C LYS A 212 -9.99 27.57 3.46
N ASP A 213 -10.35 28.54 4.29
CA ASP A 213 -11.20 28.38 5.47
C ASP A 213 -12.68 28.14 5.13
N SER A 214 -13.09 28.39 3.88
CA SER A 214 -14.46 28.15 3.41
C SER A 214 -14.75 26.68 3.06
N VAL A 215 -13.79 25.77 3.22
CA VAL A 215 -13.93 24.36 2.81
C VAL A 215 -14.77 23.60 3.84
N ARG A 216 -15.92 23.06 3.40
CA ARG A 216 -16.89 22.36 4.27
C ARG A 216 -16.26 21.22 5.08
N GLU A 217 -15.43 20.40 4.43
CA GLU A 217 -14.83 19.22 5.06
C GLU A 217 -13.80 19.60 6.14
N THR A 218 -12.98 20.61 5.86
CA THR A 218 -12.04 21.19 6.81
C THR A 218 -12.76 21.78 8.02
N ASN A 219 -13.83 22.56 7.78
CA ASN A 219 -14.63 23.14 8.85
C ASN A 219 -15.36 22.08 9.67
N ARG A 220 -15.78 20.98 9.04
CA ARG A 220 -16.35 19.83 9.74
C ARG A 220 -15.34 19.26 10.74
N MET A 221 -14.11 18.99 10.31
CA MET A 221 -13.06 18.46 11.18
C MET A 221 -12.74 19.41 12.33
N ILE A 222 -12.51 20.70 12.04
CA ILE A 222 -12.24 21.71 13.07
C ILE A 222 -13.42 21.79 14.06
N ARG A 223 -14.67 21.75 13.56
CA ARG A 223 -15.87 21.77 14.42
C ARG A 223 -15.94 20.55 15.33
N THR A 224 -15.68 19.36 14.79
CA THR A 224 -15.65 18.12 15.58
C THR A 224 -14.63 18.24 16.71
N ARG A 225 -13.41 18.70 16.43
CA ARG A 225 -12.37 18.93 17.46
C ARG A 225 -12.75 19.98 18.47
N TRP A 226 -13.39 21.07 18.04
CA TRP A 226 -13.86 22.11 18.95
C TRP A 226 -14.91 21.59 19.94
N LEU A 227 -15.82 20.74 19.45
CA LEU A 227 -16.84 20.08 20.27
C LEU A 227 -16.24 19.04 21.22
N GLU A 228 -15.11 18.42 20.86
CA GLU A 228 -14.28 17.57 21.73
C GLU A 228 -13.53 18.38 22.81
N LYS A 229 -13.79 19.69 22.92
CA LYS A 229 -13.19 20.65 23.86
C LYS A 229 -11.76 21.10 23.52
N HIS A 230 -11.27 20.82 22.32
CA HIS A 230 -10.04 21.45 21.84
C HIS A 230 -10.25 22.93 21.53
N ARG A 231 -9.21 23.73 21.71
CA ARG A 231 -9.22 25.17 21.48
C ARG A 231 -8.08 25.57 20.56
N LEU A 232 -8.12 26.82 20.10
CA LEU A 232 -7.20 27.37 19.10
C LEU A 232 -5.72 27.00 19.35
N GLU A 233 -5.25 27.10 20.59
CA GLU A 233 -3.87 26.77 20.97
C GLU A 233 -3.52 25.30 20.70
N ASP A 234 -4.46 24.37 20.86
CA ASP A 234 -4.25 22.96 20.54
C ASP A 234 -4.03 22.76 19.03
N PHE A 235 -4.79 23.49 18.20
CA PHE A 235 -4.60 23.44 16.75
C PHE A 235 -3.25 24.01 16.35
N LYS A 236 -2.85 25.17 16.91
CA LYS A 236 -1.54 25.77 16.65
C LYS A 236 -0.42 24.82 17.06
N LYS A 237 -0.50 24.21 18.24
CA LYS A 237 0.47 23.22 18.72
C LYS A 237 0.62 22.02 17.77
N VAL A 238 -0.49 21.45 17.29
CA VAL A 238 -0.43 20.33 16.31
C VAL A 238 0.21 20.78 15.00
N ILE A 239 -0.10 22.00 14.53
CA ILE A 239 0.49 22.57 13.32
C ILE A 239 2.01 22.72 13.49
N ASP A 240 2.47 23.29 14.60
CA ASP A 240 3.89 23.54 14.86
C ASP A 240 4.69 22.25 14.93
N GLN A 241 4.18 21.28 15.70
CA GLN A 241 4.83 19.99 15.87
C GLN A 241 4.96 19.25 14.54
N LYS A 242 3.89 19.21 13.74
CA LYS A 242 3.93 18.49 12.46
C LYS A 242 4.69 19.24 11.40
N THR A 243 4.63 20.56 11.37
CA THR A 243 5.45 21.37 10.47
C THR A 243 6.93 21.12 10.76
N THR A 244 7.34 21.16 12.03
CA THR A 244 8.73 20.86 12.43
C THR A 244 9.17 19.45 12.00
N GLN A 245 8.29 18.45 12.12
CA GLN A 245 8.64 17.07 11.78
C GLN A 245 8.62 16.80 10.27
N TRP A 246 7.74 17.44 9.51
CA TRP A 246 7.39 17.00 8.15
C TRP A 246 7.70 18.02 7.05
N LEU A 247 7.96 19.29 7.37
CA LEU A 247 8.16 20.34 6.36
C LEU A 247 9.37 20.04 5.47
N ASP A 248 10.49 19.68 6.08
CA ASP A 248 11.76 19.42 5.38
C ASP A 248 11.95 17.96 4.96
N VAL A 249 10.97 17.09 5.24
CA VAL A 249 11.00 15.68 4.84
C VAL A 249 10.19 15.53 3.55
N PRO A 250 10.82 15.27 2.38
CA PRO A 250 10.15 15.33 1.07
C PRO A 250 8.90 14.44 0.98
N GLU A 251 8.95 13.25 1.57
CA GLU A 251 7.84 12.32 1.59
C GLU A 251 6.71 12.72 2.54
N MET A 252 7.01 13.48 3.61
CA MET A 252 6.05 13.79 4.65
C MET A 252 5.37 15.15 4.46
N ASN A 253 6.00 16.10 3.76
CA ASN A 253 5.44 17.44 3.53
C ASN A 253 4.03 17.40 2.90
N LYS A 254 3.75 16.42 2.03
CA LYS A 254 2.41 16.22 1.40
C LYS A 254 1.28 15.98 2.40
N TYR A 255 1.59 15.61 3.64
CA TYR A 255 0.64 15.38 4.73
C TYR A 255 0.40 16.62 5.60
N LEU A 256 1.12 17.72 5.40
CA LEU A 256 0.82 19.01 6.02
C LEU A 256 -0.39 19.66 5.36
N ARG A 257 -1.59 19.15 5.68
CA ARG A 257 -2.90 19.63 5.20
C ARG A 257 -3.99 19.45 6.26
N PRO A 258 -5.10 20.22 6.21
CA PRO A 258 -6.13 20.18 7.26
C PRO A 258 -6.73 18.79 7.50
N GLU A 259 -6.92 18.01 6.43
CA GLU A 259 -7.47 16.64 6.53
C GLU A 259 -6.62 15.72 7.39
N THR A 260 -5.29 15.82 7.26
CA THR A 260 -4.38 14.96 8.02
C THR A 260 -4.17 15.49 9.43
N LEU A 261 -4.00 16.81 9.59
CA LEU A 261 -3.72 17.42 10.89
C LEU A 261 -4.94 17.40 11.83
N PHE A 262 -6.14 17.64 11.30
CA PHE A 262 -7.38 17.74 12.10
C PHE A 262 -8.28 16.50 11.97
N GLY A 263 -7.87 15.52 11.16
CA GLY A 263 -8.48 14.19 11.07
C GLY A 263 -8.30 13.37 12.35
N THR A 264 -8.73 12.12 12.37
CA THR A 264 -8.92 11.27 13.58
C THR A 264 -7.73 11.20 14.56
N LYS A 265 -6.50 11.45 14.11
CA LYS A 265 -5.26 11.41 14.90
C LYS A 265 -4.89 12.71 15.65
N PHE A 266 -5.72 13.76 15.61
CA PHE A 266 -5.43 15.05 16.26
C PHE A 266 -4.97 14.92 17.73
N GLU A 267 -5.70 14.17 18.56
CA GLU A 267 -5.35 13.97 19.98
C GLU A 267 -4.00 13.27 20.17
N ALA A 268 -3.67 12.33 19.27
CA ALA A 268 -2.38 11.67 19.30
C ALA A 268 -1.24 12.63 18.92
N TYR A 269 -1.48 13.54 17.99
CA TYR A 269 -0.51 14.58 17.63
C TYR A 269 -0.33 15.59 18.77
N LEU A 270 -1.42 16.07 19.39
CA LEU A 270 -1.36 17.05 20.46
C LEU A 270 -0.55 16.59 21.69
N ASN A 271 -0.60 15.28 21.95
CA ASN A 271 0.09 14.61 23.06
C ASN A 271 1.43 13.98 22.66
N GLU A 272 1.86 14.14 21.41
CA GLU A 272 3.15 13.62 20.97
C GLU A 272 4.27 14.37 21.69
N PRO A 273 5.28 13.65 22.23
CA PRO A 273 6.41 14.31 22.86
C PRO A 273 7.09 15.20 21.82
N GLU A 274 7.38 16.44 22.20
CA GLU A 274 8.22 17.35 21.42
C GLU A 274 9.45 16.56 20.93
N PRO A 275 9.78 16.59 19.63
CA PRO A 275 10.98 15.94 19.16
C PRO A 275 12.14 16.58 19.93
N THR A 276 12.76 15.82 20.83
CA THR A 276 13.97 16.29 21.51
C THR A 276 14.96 16.54 20.39
N ASN A 277 15.24 17.81 20.11
CA ASN A 277 16.33 18.24 19.24
C ASN A 277 17.67 17.95 19.95
N ARG A 278 17.87 16.70 20.33
CA ARG A 278 19.19 16.14 20.53
C ARG A 278 19.58 15.70 19.14
N LYS A 279 20.53 16.41 18.53
CA LYS A 279 21.37 15.80 17.49
C LYS A 279 21.68 14.39 17.96
N SER A 280 21.33 13.38 17.16
CA SER A 280 21.63 12.01 17.52
C SER A 280 23.13 11.91 17.79
N GLU A 281 23.56 11.11 18.77
CA GLU A 281 25.00 10.79 18.90
C GLU A 281 25.54 10.24 17.57
N PHE A 282 24.68 9.66 16.74
CA PHE A 282 24.98 9.27 15.37
C PHE A 282 25.21 10.46 14.42
N ASP A 283 24.42 11.53 14.52
CA ASP A 283 24.58 12.72 13.67
C ASP A 283 25.87 13.48 14.03
N ALA A 284 26.15 13.60 15.34
CA ALA A 284 27.40 14.19 15.83
C ALA A 284 28.63 13.36 15.44
N PHE A 285 28.50 12.02 15.39
CA PHE A 285 29.54 11.14 14.90
C PHE A 285 29.81 11.30 13.39
N LEU A 286 28.76 11.45 12.57
CA LEU A 286 28.90 11.65 11.13
C LEU A 286 29.56 12.98 10.77
N GLU A 287 29.20 14.07 11.45
CA GLU A 287 29.83 15.38 11.25
C GLU A 287 31.34 15.35 11.57
N GLY A 288 31.76 14.58 12.57
CA GLY A 288 33.17 14.43 12.93
C GLY A 288 34.03 13.63 11.94
N LEU A 289 33.42 12.93 10.97
CA LEU A 289 34.14 12.15 9.96
C LEU A 289 34.44 12.95 8.69
N ASP A 290 33.62 13.95 8.35
CA ASP A 290 33.85 14.85 7.21
C ASP A 290 34.93 15.92 7.50
N GLU A 291 35.28 16.11 8.78
CA GLU A 291 36.33 17.05 9.22
C GLU A 291 37.72 16.41 9.35
N SER A 292 37.89 15.14 9.00
CA SER A 292 39.15 14.36 9.12
C SER A 292 39.92 14.19 7.82
#